data_AF-A0A453MG37-F1
#
_entry.id   AF-A0A453MG37-F1
#
_cell.length_a   1.000
_cell.length_b   1.000
_cell.length_c   1.000
_cell.angle_alpha   90.00
_cell.angle_beta   90.00
_cell.angle_gamma   90.00
#
_symmetry.space_group_name_H-M   'P 1'
#
loop_
_entity.id
_entity.type
_entity.pdbx_description
1 polymer ?
#
loop_
_entity_poly.entity_id
_entity_poly.type
_entity_poly.pdbx_seq_one_letter_code
_entity_poly.pdbx_strand_id
1 'polypeptide(L)'
;FQAKCRETGEVVAIKKVLQDKRYKNRELQIMHMLDHPNIVGLKHYFFSTTERNELYLNLVLEFVPETVNRMARQYNRMNQRVPLIYVKLYTYQICRALAYIHNCVGICHRDIKPQNVLVNPHTHQLKICDFGSAKVLVKGEPNISYICSRYYRAPELIFGATEYTTAIDLWSTGCVMAELLLGQVCSRI
;
A
#
# COMPACT_ATOMS: atom_id res chain seq x y z
N PHE A 1 4.61 8.13 11.94
CA PHE A 1 5.83 8.64 12.61
C PHE A 1 7.01 7.78 12.19
N GLN A 2 8.22 8.33 12.16
CA GLN A 2 9.47 7.56 12.09
C GLN A 2 10.06 7.50 13.50
N ALA A 3 10.56 6.34 13.92
CA ALA A 3 11.17 6.14 15.23
C ALA A 3 12.41 5.25 15.11
N LYS A 4 13.25 5.23 16.15
CA LYS A 4 14.43 4.36 16.24
C LYS A 4 14.31 3.50 17.49
N CYS A 5 14.38 2.18 17.34
CA CYS A 5 14.45 1.25 18.46
C CYS A 5 15.74 1.51 19.24
N ARG A 6 15.64 1.73 20.56
CA ARG A 6 16.81 2.07 21.39
C ARG A 6 17.76 0.88 21.56
N GLU A 7 17.21 -0.33 21.65
CA GLU A 7 17.97 -1.56 21.89
C GLU A 7 18.71 -2.05 20.64
N THR A 8 18.04 -2.05 19.49
CA THR A 8 18.61 -2.58 18.24
C THR A 8 19.18 -1.50 17.32
N GLY A 9 18.86 -0.22 17.56
CA GLY A 9 19.18 0.87 16.66
C GLY A 9 18.38 0.88 15.36
N GLU A 10 17.45 -0.06 15.17
CA GLU A 10 16.65 -0.19 13.95
C GLU A 10 15.67 0.99 13.80
N VAL A 11 15.55 1.52 12.58
CA VAL A 11 14.56 2.54 12.24
C VAL A 11 13.24 1.86 11.86
N VAL A 12 12.12 2.37 12.41
CA VAL A 12 10.77 1.84 12.21
C VAL A 12 9.79 2.95 11.83
N ALA A 13 8.70 2.57 11.18
CA ALA A 13 7.56 3.45 10.92
C ALA A 13 6.42 3.10 11.89
N ILE A 14 5.85 4.10 12.58
CA ILE A 14 4.71 3.91 13.48
C ILE A 14 3.47 4.54 12.84
N LYS A 15 2.48 3.72 12.48
CA LYS A 15 1.15 4.15 12.03
C LYS A 15 0.21 4.16 13.23
N LYS A 16 -0.21 5.34 13.67
CA LYS A 16 -1.13 5.54 14.78
C LYS A 16 -2.55 5.75 14.22
N VAL A 17 -3.49 4.90 14.61
CA VAL A 17 -4.89 4.95 14.16
C VAL A 17 -5.82 4.99 15.36
N LEU A 18 -6.88 5.79 15.29
CA LEU A 18 -7.92 5.79 16.33
C LEU A 18 -8.56 4.41 16.38
N GLN A 19 -8.67 3.84 17.58
CA GLN A 19 -9.20 2.51 17.80
C GLN A 19 -10.58 2.59 18.43
N ASP A 20 -11.60 2.17 17.68
CA ASP A 20 -12.89 1.88 18.27
C ASP A 20 -12.78 0.62 19.15
N LYS A 21 -13.14 0.74 20.43
CA LYS A 21 -13.08 -0.37 21.41
C LYS A 21 -14.01 -1.52 21.05
N ARG A 22 -15.03 -1.29 20.21
CA ARG A 22 -16.04 -2.28 19.84
C ARG A 22 -15.62 -3.21 18.72
N TYR A 23 -14.61 -2.84 17.93
CA TYR A 23 -14.26 -3.55 16.70
C TYR A 23 -12.78 -3.92 16.67
N LYS A 24 -12.47 -5.13 16.18
CA LYS A 24 -11.09 -5.49 15.85
C LYS A 24 -10.65 -4.69 14.62
N ASN A 25 -9.41 -4.20 14.64
CA ASN A 25 -8.86 -3.47 13.51
C ASN A 25 -8.50 -4.44 12.37
N ARG A 26 -9.16 -4.29 11.22
CA ARG A 26 -8.96 -5.16 10.05
C ARG A 26 -7.54 -5.07 9.50
N GLU A 27 -6.94 -3.88 9.48
CA GLU A 27 -5.57 -3.70 8.99
C GLU A 27 -4.60 -4.52 9.84
N LEU A 28 -4.72 -4.48 11.17
CA LEU A 28 -3.90 -5.31 12.05
C LEU A 28 -4.09 -6.81 11.77
N GLN A 29 -5.33 -7.28 11.63
CA GLN A 29 -5.61 -8.69 11.34
C GLN A 29 -5.00 -9.12 10.00
N ILE A 30 -5.12 -8.27 8.97
CA ILE A 30 -4.53 -8.52 7.66
C ILE A 30 -3.02 -8.59 7.77
N MET A 31 -2.38 -7.59 8.38
CA MET A 31 -0.93 -7.50 8.50
C MET A 31 -0.32 -8.70 9.24
N HIS A 32 -1.04 -9.32 10.18
CA HIS A 32 -0.60 -10.56 10.85
C HIS A 32 -0.53 -11.79 9.93
N MET A 33 -1.27 -11.79 8.81
CA MET A 33 -1.28 -12.91 7.86
C MET A 33 -0.23 -12.76 6.75
N LEU A 34 0.44 -11.61 6.67
CA LEU A 34 1.32 -11.28 5.55
C LEU A 34 2.78 -11.50 5.93
N ASP A 35 3.45 -12.33 5.15
CA ASP A 35 4.90 -12.50 5.18
C ASP A 35 5.42 -12.63 3.74
N HIS A 36 5.93 -11.54 3.20
CA HIS A 36 6.45 -11.49 1.84
C HIS A 36 7.52 -10.39 1.70
N PRO A 37 8.64 -10.63 0.98
CA PRO A 37 9.73 -9.66 0.83
C PRO A 37 9.33 -8.35 0.15
N ASN A 38 8.23 -8.34 -0.61
CA ASN A 38 7.68 -7.14 -1.28
C ASN A 38 6.44 -6.55 -0.60
N ILE A 39 6.22 -6.89 0.68
CA ILE A 39 5.22 -6.29 1.55
C ILE A 39 5.95 -5.72 2.78
N VAL A 40 5.46 -4.61 3.31
CA VAL A 40 6.00 -4.03 4.54
C VAL A 40 5.73 -4.96 5.73
N GLY A 41 6.74 -5.29 6.51
CA GLY A 41 6.58 -6.16 7.67
C GLY A 41 5.91 -5.44 8.85
N LEU A 42 4.96 -6.10 9.52
CA LEU A 42 4.50 -5.72 10.86
C LEU A 42 5.47 -6.28 11.90
N LYS A 43 6.16 -5.41 12.63
CA LYS A 43 7.13 -5.80 13.66
C LYS A 43 6.49 -5.95 15.03
N HIS A 44 5.62 -5.03 15.40
CA HIS A 44 4.92 -5.02 16.68
C HIS A 44 3.64 -4.18 16.57
N TYR A 45 2.76 -4.28 17.56
CA TYR A 45 1.68 -3.30 17.74
C TYR A 45 1.46 -3.03 19.23
N PHE A 46 0.96 -1.84 19.57
CA PHE A 46 0.59 -1.52 20.95
C PHE A 46 -0.53 -0.49 21.00
N PHE A 47 -1.24 -0.47 22.13
CA PHE A 47 -2.29 0.51 22.37
C PHE A 47 -1.75 1.69 23.19
N SER A 48 -2.26 2.88 22.91
CA SER A 48 -1.97 4.08 23.69
C SER A 48 -3.26 4.87 23.91
N THR A 49 -3.46 5.41 25.10
CA THR A 49 -4.62 6.25 25.41
C THR A 49 -4.18 7.70 25.53
N THR A 50 -4.94 8.64 24.96
CA THR A 50 -4.68 10.08 25.14
C THR A 50 -5.26 10.59 26.47
N GLU A 51 -4.90 11.81 26.86
CA GLU A 51 -5.50 12.50 28.02
C GLU A 51 -7.03 12.62 27.92
N ARG A 52 -7.57 12.64 26.69
CA ARG A 52 -9.01 12.66 26.40
C ARG A 52 -9.67 11.27 26.42
N ASN A 53 -8.98 10.26 26.94
CA ASN A 53 -9.42 8.87 27.02
C ASN A 53 -9.73 8.21 25.65
N GLU A 54 -9.14 8.74 24.58
CA GLU A 54 -9.23 8.15 23.25
C GLU A 54 -8.19 7.03 23.10
N LEU A 55 -8.64 5.84 22.70
CA LEU A 55 -7.77 4.70 22.46
C LEU A 55 -7.21 4.77 21.04
N TYR A 56 -5.90 4.59 20.91
CA TYR A 56 -5.23 4.46 19.62
C TYR A 56 -4.51 3.12 19.53
N LEU A 57 -4.57 2.52 18.35
CA LEU A 57 -3.72 1.41 17.95
C LEU A 57 -2.49 1.96 17.22
N ASN A 58 -1.31 1.51 17.60
CA ASN A 58 -0.04 1.88 16.99
C ASN A 58 0.55 0.64 16.32
N LEU A 59 0.64 0.64 15.00
CA LEU A 59 1.30 -0.40 14.22
C LEU A 59 2.78 0.00 14.04
N VAL A 60 3.69 -0.83 14.53
CA VAL A 60 5.14 -0.69 14.34
C VAL A 60 5.53 -1.50 13.12
N LEU A 61 5.87 -0.80 12.05
CA LEU A 61 6.15 -1.33 10.73
C LEU A 61 7.63 -1.19 10.40
N GLU A 62 8.12 -2.05 9.53
CA GLU A 62 9.38 -1.86 8.83
C GLU A 62 9.45 -0.45 8.18
N PHE A 63 10.60 0.22 8.32
CA PHE A 63 10.82 1.50 7.68
C PHE A 63 11.48 1.32 6.31
N VAL A 64 10.89 1.95 5.30
CA VAL A 64 11.45 2.06 3.95
C VAL A 64 11.50 3.55 3.59
N PRO A 65 12.66 4.08 3.16
CA PRO A 65 12.93 5.52 3.19
C PRO A 65 12.16 6.34 2.15
N GLU A 66 11.88 5.75 0.99
CA GLU A 66 11.27 6.46 -0.13
C GLU A 66 9.99 5.78 -0.63
N THR A 67 9.26 6.51 -1.48
CA THR A 67 8.11 5.98 -2.20
C THR A 67 8.31 6.13 -3.70
N VAL A 68 7.64 5.27 -4.48
CA VAL A 68 7.61 5.38 -5.94
C VAL A 68 7.09 6.76 -6.36
N ASN A 69 6.13 7.33 -5.62
CA ASN A 69 5.64 8.69 -5.87
C ASN A 69 6.73 9.76 -5.77
N ARG A 70 7.52 9.75 -4.69
CA ARG A 70 8.59 10.73 -4.48
C ARG A 70 9.70 10.58 -5.50
N MET A 71 10.10 9.34 -5.77
CA MET A 71 11.09 9.01 -6.80
C MET A 71 10.66 9.50 -8.19
N ALA A 72 9.42 9.19 -8.62
CA ALA A 72 8.91 9.65 -9.91
C ALA A 72 8.87 11.19 -10.01
N ARG A 73 8.44 11.87 -8.94
CA ARG A 73 8.45 13.34 -8.87
C ARG A 73 9.85 13.92 -8.96
N GLN A 74 10.86 13.26 -8.40
CA GLN A 74 12.25 13.71 -8.50
C GLN A 74 12.74 13.67 -9.95
N TYR A 75 12.51 12.57 -10.67
CA TYR A 75 12.83 12.47 -12.10
C TYR A 75 12.15 13.57 -12.92
N ASN A 76 10.86 13.79 -12.70
CA ASN A 76 10.12 14.87 -13.38
C ASN A 76 10.69 16.26 -13.13
N ARG A 77 11.06 16.59 -11.88
CA ARG A 77 11.68 17.87 -11.54
C ARG A 77 13.02 18.09 -12.23
N MET A 78 13.74 17.01 -12.51
CA MET A 78 15.00 17.03 -13.26
C MET A 78 14.79 17.00 -14.78
N ASN A 79 13.54 17.07 -15.27
CA ASN A 79 13.19 16.85 -16.67
C ASN A 79 13.74 15.53 -17.24
N GLN A 80 13.82 14.50 -16.39
CA GLN A 80 14.27 13.17 -16.75
C GLN A 80 13.13 12.17 -16.68
N ARG A 81 13.21 11.12 -17.51
CA ARG A 81 12.32 9.97 -17.45
C ARG A 81 12.83 8.98 -16.42
N VAL A 82 11.92 8.25 -15.76
CA VAL A 82 12.31 7.10 -14.94
C VAL A 82 12.95 6.05 -15.87
N PRO A 83 14.18 5.59 -15.61
CA PRO A 83 14.82 4.55 -16.40
C PRO A 83 13.95 3.30 -16.54
N LEU A 84 13.85 2.76 -17.75
CA LEU A 84 12.98 1.62 -18.06
C LEU A 84 13.27 0.39 -17.20
N ILE A 85 14.53 0.19 -16.78
CA ILE A 85 14.92 -0.87 -15.85
C ILE A 85 14.19 -0.76 -14.51
N TYR A 86 14.02 0.44 -13.97
CA TYR A 86 13.29 0.66 -12.71
C TYR A 86 11.79 0.49 -12.89
N VAL A 87 11.23 0.89 -14.04
CA VAL A 87 9.83 0.62 -14.36
C VAL A 87 9.57 -0.89 -14.35
N LYS A 88 10.39 -1.68 -15.07
CA LYS A 88 10.28 -3.14 -15.10
C LYS A 88 10.44 -3.76 -13.72
N LEU A 89 11.48 -3.36 -12.99
CA LEU A 89 11.82 -3.90 -11.68
C LEU A 89 10.73 -3.63 -10.63
N TYR A 90 10.18 -2.41 -10.59
CA TYR A 90 9.15 -2.05 -9.62
C TYR A 90 7.80 -2.67 -10.00
N THR A 91 7.40 -2.64 -11.27
CA THR A 91 6.17 -3.31 -11.71
C THR A 91 6.23 -4.82 -11.41
N TYR A 92 7.37 -5.48 -11.67
CA TYR A 92 7.55 -6.89 -11.32
C TYR A 92 7.36 -7.15 -9.82
N GLN A 93 7.98 -6.36 -8.95
CA GLN A 93 7.87 -6.53 -7.50
C GLN A 93 6.45 -6.24 -6.98
N ILE A 94 5.72 -5.29 -7.56
CA ILE A 94 4.29 -5.06 -7.28
C ILE A 94 3.48 -6.29 -7.67
N CYS A 95 3.62 -6.78 -8.90
CA CYS A 95 2.89 -7.95 -9.38
C CYS A 95 3.20 -9.20 -8.54
N ARG A 96 4.45 -9.38 -8.10
CA ARG A 96 4.85 -10.48 -7.21
C ARG A 96 4.16 -10.39 -5.84
N ALA A 97 4.12 -9.20 -5.23
CA ALA A 97 3.41 -8.99 -3.97
C ALA A 97 1.89 -9.20 -4.13
N LEU A 98 1.30 -8.72 -5.23
CA LEU A 98 -0.12 -8.90 -5.53
C LEU A 98 -0.47 -10.38 -5.75
N ALA A 99 0.35 -11.11 -6.50
CA ALA A 99 0.17 -12.55 -6.68
C ALA A 99 0.13 -13.30 -5.35
N TYR A 100 0.99 -12.92 -4.40
CA TYR A 100 0.98 -13.49 -3.05
C TYR A 100 -0.32 -13.14 -2.29
N ILE A 101 -0.69 -11.87 -2.15
CA ILE A 101 -1.89 -11.51 -1.37
C ILE A 101 -3.19 -11.98 -2.02
N HIS A 102 -3.26 -12.02 -3.35
CA HIS A 102 -4.45 -12.45 -4.09
C HIS A 102 -4.62 -13.96 -4.02
N ASN A 103 -3.57 -14.74 -4.32
CA ASN A 103 -3.70 -16.17 -4.55
C ASN A 103 -3.41 -17.00 -3.29
N CYS A 104 -2.48 -16.57 -2.44
CA CYS A 104 -2.12 -17.32 -1.23
C CYS A 104 -2.98 -16.93 -0.03
N VAL A 105 -3.39 -15.66 0.05
CA VAL A 105 -4.10 -15.11 1.23
C VAL A 105 -5.56 -14.74 0.94
N GLY A 106 -5.94 -14.49 -0.32
CA GLY A 106 -7.31 -14.11 -0.70
C GLY A 106 -7.68 -12.65 -0.39
N ILE A 107 -6.70 -11.76 -0.28
CA ILE A 107 -6.86 -10.36 0.10
C ILE A 107 -6.71 -9.44 -1.11
N CYS A 108 -7.66 -8.53 -1.30
CA CYS A 108 -7.52 -7.40 -2.22
C CYS A 108 -7.01 -6.17 -1.44
N HIS A 109 -6.03 -5.47 -1.98
CA HIS A 109 -5.43 -4.28 -1.36
C HIS A 109 -6.37 -3.06 -1.44
N ARG A 110 -7.01 -2.85 -2.60
CA ARG A 110 -8.04 -1.82 -2.88
C ARG A 110 -7.58 -0.37 -2.87
N ASP A 111 -6.29 -0.10 -2.68
CA ASP A 111 -5.71 1.26 -2.77
C ASP A 111 -4.24 1.26 -3.26
N ILE A 112 -3.95 0.49 -4.30
CA ILE A 112 -2.63 0.52 -4.95
C ILE A 112 -2.43 1.88 -5.64
N LYS A 113 -1.35 2.57 -5.28
CA LYS A 113 -0.96 3.87 -5.82
C LYS A 113 0.51 4.14 -5.50
N PRO A 114 1.21 5.04 -6.21
CA PRO A 114 2.64 5.30 -6.01
C PRO A 114 3.03 5.71 -4.58
N GLN A 115 2.10 6.28 -3.80
CA GLN A 115 2.32 6.65 -2.39
C GLN A 115 2.35 5.44 -1.46
N ASN A 116 1.65 4.36 -1.80
CA ASN A 116 1.55 3.13 -1.01
C ASN A 116 2.53 2.05 -1.49
N VAL A 117 3.47 2.46 -2.35
CA VAL A 117 4.56 1.61 -2.85
C VAL A 117 5.87 2.22 -2.39
N LEU A 118 6.46 1.61 -1.37
CA LEU A 118 7.72 2.03 -0.77
C LEU A 118 8.90 1.46 -1.55
N VAL A 119 10.02 2.17 -1.56
CA VAL A 119 11.25 1.74 -2.23
C VAL A 119 12.49 2.11 -1.43
N ASN A 120 13.44 1.18 -1.36
CA ASN A 120 14.80 1.49 -0.94
C ASN A 120 15.61 1.90 -2.18
N PRO A 121 16.07 3.16 -2.32
CA PRO A 121 16.74 3.62 -3.54
C PRO A 121 18.13 3.03 -3.74
N HIS A 122 18.74 2.44 -2.72
CA HIS A 122 20.05 1.79 -2.82
C HIS A 122 19.94 0.34 -3.29
N THR A 123 18.99 -0.41 -2.75
CA THR A 123 18.81 -1.85 -3.08
C THR A 123 17.75 -2.10 -4.13
N HIS A 124 16.93 -1.09 -4.45
CA HIS A 124 15.73 -1.18 -5.28
C HIS A 124 14.69 -2.20 -4.80
N GLN A 125 14.75 -2.59 -3.52
CA GLN A 125 13.71 -3.41 -2.89
C GLN A 125 12.44 -2.58 -2.75
N LEU A 126 11.34 -3.09 -3.29
CA LEU A 126 10.02 -2.48 -3.25
C LEU A 126 9.14 -3.19 -2.24
N LYS A 127 8.37 -2.44 -1.46
CA LYS A 127 7.40 -2.98 -0.49
C LYS A 127 6.06 -2.26 -0.59
N ILE A 128 4.97 -3.01 -0.75
CA ILE A 128 3.61 -2.47 -0.65
C ILE A 128 3.29 -2.20 0.83
N CYS A 129 2.66 -1.07 1.12
CA CYS A 129 2.21 -0.69 2.45
C CYS A 129 0.76 -0.20 2.45
N ASP A 130 0.23 0.11 3.64
CA ASP A 130 -1.10 0.70 3.88
C ASP A 130 -2.28 -0.22 3.52
N PHE A 131 -2.46 -1.25 4.34
CA PHE A 131 -3.55 -2.23 4.23
C PHE A 131 -4.86 -1.76 4.90
N GLY A 132 -4.99 -0.45 5.19
CA GLY A 132 -6.18 0.13 5.82
C GLY A 132 -7.45 -0.05 4.97
N SER A 133 -7.29 -0.09 3.65
CA SER A 133 -8.38 -0.36 2.71
C SER A 133 -8.52 -1.83 2.36
N ALA A 134 -7.58 -2.70 2.77
CA ALA A 134 -7.56 -4.08 2.31
C ALA A 134 -8.74 -4.91 2.87
N LYS A 135 -9.16 -5.94 2.14
CA LYS A 135 -10.24 -6.84 2.54
C LYS A 135 -10.09 -8.20 1.88
N VAL A 136 -10.46 -9.27 2.60
CA VAL A 136 -10.75 -10.58 1.99
C VAL A 136 -12.04 -10.45 1.18
N LEU A 137 -11.98 -10.77 -0.10
CA LEU A 137 -13.16 -10.74 -0.97
C LEU A 137 -13.81 -12.12 -0.99
N VAL A 138 -15.07 -12.18 -0.55
CA VAL A 138 -15.86 -13.42 -0.52
C VAL A 138 -16.86 -13.36 -1.67
N LYS A 139 -16.91 -14.41 -2.49
CA LYS A 139 -17.83 -14.49 -3.63
C LYS A 139 -19.28 -14.43 -3.13
N GLY A 140 -20.10 -13.56 -3.74
CA GLY A 140 -21.50 -13.33 -3.36
C GLY A 140 -21.70 -12.34 -2.21
N GLU A 141 -20.63 -11.87 -1.56
CA GLU A 141 -20.74 -10.78 -0.59
C GLU A 141 -20.52 -9.42 -1.26
N PRO A 142 -21.46 -8.46 -1.12
CA PRO A 142 -21.29 -7.13 -1.69
C PRO A 142 -20.18 -6.35 -0.97
N ASN A 143 -19.49 -5.50 -1.73
CA ASN A 143 -18.44 -4.63 -1.25
C ASN A 143 -18.72 -3.17 -1.59
N ILE A 144 -18.20 -2.25 -0.78
CA ILE A 144 -18.27 -0.81 -1.06
C ILE A 144 -17.47 -0.51 -2.32
N SER A 145 -18.09 0.15 -3.29
CA SER A 145 -17.50 0.53 -4.58
C SER A 145 -16.72 1.85 -4.52
N TYR A 146 -17.12 2.78 -3.64
CA TYR A 146 -16.40 4.04 -3.39
C TYR A 146 -15.15 3.82 -2.52
N ILE A 147 -14.22 3.06 -3.07
CA ILE A 147 -12.88 2.79 -2.54
C ILE A 147 -11.83 3.19 -3.60
N CYS A 148 -10.55 2.98 -3.30
CA CYS A 148 -9.41 3.33 -4.15
C CYS A 148 -9.27 4.84 -4.41
N SER A 149 -8.02 5.30 -4.50
CA SER A 149 -7.69 6.68 -4.86
C SER A 149 -8.10 6.99 -6.31
N ARG A 150 -8.73 8.15 -6.53
CA ARG A 150 -9.42 8.55 -7.78
C ARG A 150 -8.73 8.13 -9.08
N TYR A 151 -7.44 8.39 -9.23
CA TYR A 151 -6.71 8.19 -10.49
C TYR A 151 -6.27 6.75 -10.76
N TYR A 152 -6.36 5.88 -9.76
CA TYR A 152 -5.97 4.47 -9.84
C TYR A 152 -7.19 3.54 -9.77
N ARG A 153 -8.39 4.11 -9.77
CA ARG A 153 -9.66 3.40 -9.60
C ARG A 153 -10.04 2.66 -10.89
N ALA A 154 -10.34 1.38 -10.75
CA ALA A 154 -10.82 0.53 -11.84
C ALA A 154 -12.20 0.96 -12.35
N PRO A 155 -12.51 0.79 -13.65
CA PRO A 155 -13.74 1.27 -14.26
C PRO A 155 -14.99 0.68 -13.59
N GLU A 156 -14.99 -0.59 -13.21
CA GLU A 156 -16.10 -1.24 -12.51
C GLU A 156 -16.44 -0.55 -11.18
N LEU A 157 -15.45 0.00 -10.48
CA LEU A 157 -15.66 0.77 -9.25
C LEU A 157 -16.25 2.16 -9.54
N ILE A 158 -15.89 2.77 -10.67
CA ILE A 158 -16.47 4.03 -11.14
C ILE A 158 -17.95 3.83 -11.46
N PHE A 159 -18.29 2.69 -12.08
CA PHE A 159 -19.67 2.29 -12.35
C PHE A 159 -20.42 1.74 -11.11
N GLY A 160 -19.79 1.77 -9.93
CA GLY A 160 -20.46 1.42 -8.68
C GLY A 160 -20.62 -0.09 -8.44
N ALA A 161 -19.90 -0.95 -9.16
CA ALA A 161 -19.96 -2.40 -8.96
C ALA A 161 -19.61 -2.77 -7.51
N THR A 162 -20.43 -3.64 -6.90
CA THR A 162 -20.24 -4.15 -5.54
C THR A 162 -19.64 -5.55 -5.51
N GLU A 163 -19.66 -6.25 -6.65
CA GLU A 163 -19.11 -7.60 -6.86
C GLU A 163 -17.84 -7.57 -7.72
N TYR A 164 -16.88 -6.74 -7.33
CA TYR A 164 -15.55 -6.70 -7.96
C TYR A 164 -14.62 -7.78 -7.39
N THR A 165 -13.54 -8.05 -8.10
CA THR A 165 -12.52 -9.03 -7.71
C THR A 165 -11.19 -8.34 -7.38
N THR A 166 -10.16 -9.14 -7.08
CA THR A 166 -8.78 -8.67 -6.92
C THR A 166 -8.20 -8.00 -8.17
N ALA A 167 -8.85 -8.16 -9.34
CA ALA A 167 -8.44 -7.54 -10.60
C ALA A 167 -8.37 -6.00 -10.56
N ILE A 168 -9.10 -5.36 -9.64
CA ILE A 168 -9.01 -3.89 -9.44
C ILE A 168 -7.59 -3.46 -9.06
N ASP A 169 -6.84 -4.27 -8.33
CA ASP A 169 -5.45 -3.95 -7.97
C ASP A 169 -4.52 -4.06 -9.19
N LEU A 170 -4.84 -4.93 -10.16
CA LEU A 170 -4.10 -5.04 -11.42
C LEU A 170 -4.35 -3.83 -12.32
N TRP A 171 -5.58 -3.33 -12.37
CA TRP A 171 -5.88 -2.06 -13.01
C TRP A 171 -5.07 -0.92 -12.40
N SER A 172 -5.12 -0.77 -11.07
CA SER A 172 -4.34 0.24 -10.35
C SER A 172 -2.83 0.11 -10.62
N THR A 173 -2.31 -1.12 -10.72
CA THR A 173 -0.90 -1.39 -11.07
C THR A 173 -0.58 -0.94 -12.49
N GLY A 174 -1.49 -1.15 -13.45
CA GLY A 174 -1.38 -0.62 -14.80
C GLY A 174 -1.28 0.92 -14.80
N CYS A 175 -2.11 1.59 -14.00
CA CYS A 175 -2.03 3.04 -13.83
C CYS A 175 -0.69 3.50 -13.24
N VAL A 176 -0.15 2.80 -12.24
CA VAL A 176 1.18 3.09 -11.66
C VAL A 176 2.28 2.93 -12.71
N MET A 177 2.26 1.84 -13.48
CA MET A 177 3.23 1.59 -14.54
C MET A 177 3.17 2.68 -15.63
N ALA A 178 1.96 3.05 -16.06
CA ALA A 178 1.76 4.11 -17.04
C ALA A 178 2.29 5.46 -16.53
N GLU A 179 2.02 5.81 -15.27
CA GLU A 179 2.53 7.05 -14.66
C GLU A 179 4.07 7.09 -14.63
N LEU A 180 4.73 5.97 -14.36
CA LEU A 180 6.19 5.88 -14.39
C LEU A 180 6.78 6.07 -15.79
N LEU A 181 6.10 5.58 -16.83
CA LEU A 181 6.51 5.77 -18.24
C LEU A 181 6.26 7.21 -18.70
N LEU A 182 5.09 7.76 -18.35
CA LEU A 182 4.62 9.06 -18.83
C LEU A 182 5.14 10.23 -18.01
N GLY A 183 5.68 10.01 -16.81
CA GLY A 183 6.09 11.07 -15.90
C GLY A 183 4.91 11.89 -15.37
N GLN A 184 3.67 11.48 -15.62
CA GLN A 184 2.48 12.17 -15.12
C GLN A 184 1.32 11.20 -14.98
N VAL A 185 0.38 11.57 -14.12
CA VAL A 185 -0.84 10.78 -13.89
C VAL A 185 -1.62 10.63 -15.20
N CYS A 186 -2.01 9.40 -15.53
CA CYS A 186 -2.63 9.07 -16.81
C CYS A 186 -3.93 9.84 -17.10
N SER A 187 -4.71 10.19 -16.06
CA SER A 187 -5.96 10.94 -16.19
C SER A 187 -5.79 12.46 -16.35
N ARG A 188 -4.56 12.95 -16.54
CA ARG A 188 -4.26 14.34 -16.91
C ARG A 188 -3.89 14.48 -18.40
N ILE A 189 -3.94 13.38 -19.15
CA ILE A 189 -3.90 13.34 -20.61
C ILE A 189 -5.33 13.46 -21.09
#